data_AF-A0A7V4D5S0-F1
#
_entry.id   AF-A0A7V4D5S0-F1
#
_cell.length_a   1.000
_cell.length_b   1.000
_cell.length_c   1.000
_cell.angle_alpha   90.00
_cell.angle_beta   90.00
_cell.angle_gamma   90.00
#
_symmetry.space_group_name_H-M   'P 1'
#
loop_
_entity.id
_entity.type
_entity.pdbx_description
1 polymer ?
#
loop_
_entity_poly.entity_id
_entity_poly.type
_entity_poly.pdbx_seq_one_letter_code
_entity_poly.pdbx_strand_id
1 'polypeptide(L)'
;VFMVGDDWQSIYKFRDARIEYIVNARKYFDNLTVHKLNSNYRSKKEIVKISNRLIAKNTFRSRRFIHAVRGKGGKVLFHKVYSFEEEASLAETIAQKYATDSIGILYRNNWQGNFLQSKMGNKPNIQFMTIHGAKGLEFDVVILCGVKDRLLPDPYTDIEEERRLMYVALTRAKNCLHIIYHPTYSSKNPQFIEECEQYL
;
A
#
# COMPACT_ATOMS: atom_id res chain seq x y z
N VAL A 1 13.14 -10.10 -27.02
CA VAL A 1 13.01 -10.13 -25.54
C VAL A 1 11.62 -9.64 -25.17
N PHE A 2 10.89 -10.37 -24.33
CA PHE A 2 9.58 -9.96 -23.80
C PHE A 2 9.72 -9.65 -22.31
N MET A 3 9.22 -8.50 -21.86
CA MET A 3 9.35 -8.03 -20.48
C MET A 3 8.00 -7.54 -19.96
N VAL A 4 7.70 -7.84 -18.71
CA VAL A 4 6.54 -7.32 -17.99
C VAL A 4 7.03 -6.71 -16.69
N GLY A 5 6.57 -5.50 -16.37
CA GLY A 5 6.97 -4.81 -15.15
C GLY A 5 6.05 -3.64 -14.81
N ASP A 6 6.06 -3.27 -13.55
CA ASP A 6 5.36 -2.11 -13.01
C ASP A 6 6.31 -1.32 -12.12
N ASP A 7 6.77 -0.17 -12.61
CA ASP A 7 7.65 0.73 -11.89
C ASP A 7 6.97 1.34 -10.65
N TRP A 8 5.63 1.39 -10.60
CA TRP A 8 4.90 1.88 -9.43
C TRP A 8 4.91 0.87 -8.27
N GLN A 9 5.18 -0.40 -8.56
CA GLN A 9 5.31 -1.47 -7.56
C GLN A 9 6.77 -1.86 -7.31
N SER A 10 7.75 -1.16 -7.88
CA SER A 10 9.16 -1.43 -7.58
C SER A 10 9.50 -0.97 -6.17
N ILE A 11 9.75 -1.92 -5.27
CA ILE A 11 10.01 -1.68 -3.84
C ILE A 11 11.25 -2.43 -3.35
N TYR A 12 12.12 -2.83 -4.28
CA TYR A 12 13.34 -3.60 -3.98
C TYR A 12 14.60 -2.83 -4.33
N LYS A 13 14.58 -1.49 -4.32
CA LYS A 13 15.78 -0.67 -4.56
C LYS A 13 16.90 -1.00 -3.58
N PHE A 14 16.56 -1.37 -2.34
CA PHE A 14 17.52 -1.85 -1.34
C PHE A 14 18.22 -3.17 -1.72
N ARG A 15 17.72 -3.90 -2.73
CA ARG A 15 18.35 -5.08 -3.36
C ARG A 15 18.87 -4.77 -4.77
N ASP A 16 19.24 -3.51 -5.01
CA ASP A 16 19.77 -2.99 -6.27
C ASP A 16 18.79 -3.07 -7.47
N ALA A 17 17.48 -3.14 -7.21
CA ALA A 17 16.49 -3.03 -8.28
C ALA A 17 16.46 -1.58 -8.82
N ARG A 18 16.74 -1.41 -10.12
CA ARG A 18 16.75 -0.10 -10.78
C ARG A 18 15.51 0.10 -11.67
N ILE A 19 14.61 0.97 -11.21
CA ILE A 19 13.40 1.38 -11.94
C ILE A 19 13.71 2.06 -13.29
N GLU A 20 14.91 2.61 -13.43
CA GLU A 20 15.38 3.25 -14.65
C GLU A 20 15.24 2.32 -15.87
N TYR A 21 15.53 1.03 -15.73
CA TYR A 21 15.45 0.10 -16.85
C TYR A 21 14.04 -0.04 -17.42
N ILE A 22 12.99 0.16 -16.60
CA ILE A 22 11.60 0.17 -17.05
C ILE A 22 11.22 1.54 -17.59
N VAL A 23 11.53 2.62 -16.85
CA VAL A 23 11.14 3.99 -17.21
C VAL A 23 11.82 4.43 -18.51
N ASN A 24 13.10 4.10 -18.67
CA ASN A 24 13.94 4.44 -19.81
C ASN A 24 14.15 3.25 -20.76
N ALA A 25 13.25 2.26 -20.79
CA ALA A 25 13.42 1.04 -21.60
C ALA A 25 13.80 1.31 -23.07
N ARG A 26 13.27 2.40 -23.66
CA ARG A 26 13.58 2.82 -25.03
C ARG A 26 15.05 3.18 -25.28
N LYS A 27 15.84 3.46 -24.23
CA LYS A 27 17.29 3.72 -24.34
C LYS A 27 18.11 2.45 -24.51
N TYR A 28 17.56 1.29 -24.14
CA TYR A 28 18.29 0.02 -24.08
C TYR A 28 17.86 -0.97 -25.16
N PHE A 29 16.71 -0.74 -25.80
CA PHE A 29 16.15 -1.63 -26.81
C PHE A 29 15.67 -0.83 -28.02
N ASP A 30 16.29 -1.08 -29.17
CA ASP A 30 15.82 -0.59 -30.45
C ASP A 30 14.51 -1.29 -30.85
N ASN A 31 13.65 -0.59 -31.59
CA ASN A 31 12.35 -1.11 -32.07
C ASN A 31 11.39 -1.61 -30.96
N LEU A 32 11.40 -0.97 -29.78
CA LEU A 32 10.55 -1.33 -28.65
C LEU A 32 9.06 -0.96 -28.87
N THR A 33 8.21 -1.98 -28.89
CA THR A 33 6.75 -1.81 -28.77
C THR A 33 6.34 -1.83 -27.30
N VAL A 34 5.58 -0.83 -26.86
CA VAL A 34 5.14 -0.71 -25.45
C VAL A 34 3.63 -0.79 -25.37
N HIS A 35 3.12 -1.84 -24.73
CA HIS A 35 1.71 -1.99 -24.41
C HIS A 35 1.46 -1.60 -22.94
N LYS A 36 0.62 -0.58 -22.72
CA LYS A 36 0.27 -0.12 -21.36
C LYS A 36 -1.06 -0.74 -20.93
N LEU A 37 -1.03 -1.51 -19.85
CA LEU A 37 -2.24 -2.03 -19.20
C LEU A 37 -2.69 -1.04 -18.14
N ASN A 38 -3.80 -0.33 -18.42
CA ASN A 38 -4.32 0.73 -17.56
C ASN A 38 -5.59 0.30 -16.80
N SER A 39 -6.00 -0.96 -16.92
CA SER A 39 -7.20 -1.48 -16.26
C SER A 39 -6.83 -2.27 -15.01
N ASN A 40 -7.36 -1.88 -13.86
CA ASN A 40 -7.27 -2.62 -12.61
C ASN A 40 -8.54 -3.44 -12.41
N TYR A 41 -8.35 -4.75 -12.39
CA TYR A 41 -9.41 -5.74 -12.19
C TYR A 41 -9.51 -6.24 -10.74
N ARG A 42 -8.63 -5.79 -9.83
CA ARG A 42 -8.57 -6.25 -8.43
C ARG A 42 -9.40 -5.38 -7.51
N SER A 43 -9.11 -4.10 -7.48
CA SER A 43 -9.55 -3.15 -6.46
C SER A 43 -10.75 -2.34 -6.94
N LYS A 44 -11.64 -2.02 -6.01
CA LYS A 44 -12.76 -1.10 -6.26
C LYS A 44 -12.28 0.33 -6.55
N LYS A 45 -13.15 1.11 -7.21
CA LYS A 45 -12.84 2.45 -7.73
C LYS A 45 -12.23 3.39 -6.68
N GLU A 46 -12.75 3.37 -5.46
CA GLU A 46 -12.35 4.23 -4.36
C GLU A 46 -10.89 3.95 -3.93
N ILE A 47 -10.53 2.67 -3.85
CA ILE A 47 -9.16 2.22 -3.54
C ILE A 47 -8.19 2.60 -4.68
N VAL A 48 -8.58 2.36 -5.94
CA VAL A 48 -7.75 2.74 -7.11
C VAL A 48 -7.56 4.26 -7.16
N LYS A 49 -8.60 5.03 -6.83
CA LYS A 49 -8.55 6.51 -6.84
C LYS A 49 -7.53 7.05 -5.85
N ILE A 50 -7.54 6.59 -4.59
CA ILE A 50 -6.55 7.04 -3.60
C ILE A 50 -5.12 6.57 -3.98
N SER A 51 -4.99 5.37 -4.53
CA SER A 51 -3.70 4.79 -4.90
C SER A 51 -3.06 5.57 -6.06
N ASN A 52 -3.86 5.93 -7.08
CA ASN A 52 -3.41 6.79 -8.17
C ASN A 52 -2.99 8.18 -7.70
N ARG A 53 -3.71 8.78 -6.75
CA ARG A 53 -3.38 10.11 -6.21
C ARG A 53 -2.05 10.10 -5.49
N LEU A 54 -1.85 9.11 -4.62
CA LEU A 54 -0.60 8.92 -3.90
C LEU A 54 0.56 8.80 -4.90
N ILE A 55 0.54 7.77 -5.76
CA ILE A 55 1.67 7.50 -6.67
C ILE A 55 1.90 8.62 -7.70
N ALA A 56 0.90 9.46 -7.98
CA ALA A 56 1.06 10.60 -8.88
C ALA A 56 2.07 11.64 -8.37
N LYS A 57 2.38 11.65 -7.07
CA LYS A 57 3.39 12.54 -6.47
C LYS A 57 4.84 12.10 -6.75
N ASN A 58 5.10 10.85 -7.17
CA ASN A 58 6.45 10.41 -7.57
C ASN A 58 6.83 11.02 -8.92
N THR A 59 7.88 11.80 -9.02
CA THR A 59 8.33 12.43 -10.27
C THR A 59 8.93 11.44 -11.26
N PHE A 60 9.72 10.46 -10.79
CA PHE A 60 10.37 9.47 -11.66
C PHE A 60 9.53 8.20 -11.77
N ARG A 61 8.59 8.23 -12.72
CA ARG A 61 7.66 7.13 -13.01
C ARG A 61 7.21 7.14 -14.47
N SER A 62 6.76 5.98 -14.95
CA SER A 62 5.98 5.91 -16.17
C SER A 62 4.63 6.62 -15.96
N ARG A 63 4.29 7.52 -16.88
CA ARG A 63 3.00 8.22 -16.85
C ARG A 63 1.91 7.29 -17.42
N ARG A 64 0.98 6.93 -16.54
CA ARG A 64 -0.24 6.19 -16.81
C ARG A 64 -1.30 6.58 -15.78
N PHE A 65 -2.55 6.27 -16.06
CA PHE A 65 -3.64 6.38 -15.10
C PHE A 65 -4.38 5.05 -15.06
N ILE A 66 -4.58 4.50 -13.87
CA ILE A 66 -5.21 3.21 -13.70
C ILE A 66 -6.72 3.39 -13.48
N HIS A 67 -7.55 2.70 -14.24
CA HIS A 67 -9.00 2.73 -14.14
C HIS A 67 -9.50 1.43 -13.50
N ALA A 68 -10.41 1.54 -12.53
CA ALA A 68 -11.01 0.38 -11.88
C ALA A 68 -12.12 -0.22 -12.76
N VAL A 69 -12.05 -1.54 -13.01
CA VAL A 69 -13.08 -2.27 -13.76
C VAL A 69 -14.18 -2.81 -12.85
N ARG A 70 -13.86 -3.19 -11.59
CA ARG A 70 -14.83 -3.77 -10.62
C ARG A 70 -15.90 -2.78 -10.12
N GLY A 71 -15.94 -1.56 -10.64
CA GLY A 71 -16.93 -0.54 -10.28
C GLY A 71 -16.72 0.11 -8.92
N LYS A 72 -17.75 0.83 -8.47
CA LYS A 72 -17.81 1.58 -7.20
C LYS A 72 -18.09 0.67 -6.00
N GLY A 73 -18.05 1.25 -4.81
CA GLY A 73 -18.48 0.62 -3.55
C GLY A 73 -17.34 0.06 -2.70
N GLY A 74 -16.08 0.37 -3.04
CA GLY A 74 -14.94 0.11 -2.17
C GLY A 74 -14.96 1.01 -0.95
N LYS A 75 -14.53 0.48 0.20
CA LYS A 75 -14.43 1.24 1.44
C LYS A 75 -12.97 1.60 1.70
N VAL A 76 -12.72 2.88 1.97
CA VAL A 76 -11.42 3.38 2.45
C VAL A 76 -11.70 4.10 3.75
N LEU A 77 -11.15 3.59 4.86
CA LEU A 77 -11.36 4.16 6.19
C LEU A 77 -10.02 4.49 6.83
N PHE A 78 -9.92 5.69 7.37
CA PHE A 78 -8.75 6.18 8.09
C PHE A 78 -9.05 6.17 9.60
N HIS A 79 -8.15 5.59 10.38
CA HIS A 79 -8.31 5.44 11.82
C HIS A 79 -7.13 6.06 12.54
N LYS A 80 -7.38 7.10 13.32
CA LYS A 80 -6.38 7.76 14.16
C LYS A 80 -6.30 7.02 15.49
N VAL A 81 -5.09 6.67 15.90
CA VAL A 81 -4.79 6.04 17.20
C VAL A 81 -3.56 6.72 17.82
N TYR A 82 -3.42 6.62 19.14
CA TYR A 82 -2.35 7.28 19.90
C TYR A 82 -1.33 6.30 20.49
N SER A 83 -1.62 5.01 20.46
CA SER A 83 -0.73 3.95 20.95
C SER A 83 -0.75 2.71 20.06
N PHE A 84 0.29 1.88 20.14
CA PHE A 84 0.31 0.61 19.42
C PHE A 84 -0.68 -0.40 20.02
N GLU A 85 -0.96 -0.31 21.32
CA GLU A 85 -1.99 -1.10 22.00
C GLU A 85 -3.40 -0.80 21.46
N GLU A 86 -3.71 0.48 21.26
CA GLU A 86 -4.96 0.92 20.64
C GLU A 86 -5.02 0.46 19.18
N GLU A 87 -3.92 0.59 18.42
CA GLU A 87 -3.81 0.06 17.05
C GLU A 87 -4.14 -1.43 16.97
N ALA A 88 -3.55 -2.25 17.85
CA ALA A 88 -3.79 -3.69 17.86
C ALA A 88 -5.23 -4.04 18.22
N SER A 89 -5.79 -3.37 19.23
CA SER A 89 -7.19 -3.57 19.67
C SER A 89 -8.18 -3.19 18.56
N LEU A 90 -7.90 -2.09 17.85
CA LEU A 90 -8.71 -1.65 16.73
C LEU A 90 -8.57 -2.58 15.52
N ALA A 91 -7.35 -3.01 15.18
CA ALA A 91 -7.12 -3.97 14.10
C ALA A 91 -7.86 -5.28 14.35
N GLU A 92 -7.90 -5.77 15.60
CA GLU A 92 -8.70 -6.93 15.97
C GLU A 92 -10.20 -6.68 15.80
N THR A 93 -10.71 -5.55 16.30
CA THR A 93 -12.12 -5.17 16.17
C THR A 93 -12.54 -5.09 14.70
N ILE A 94 -11.69 -4.50 13.85
CA ILE A 94 -11.91 -4.46 12.41
C ILE A 94 -11.92 -5.87 11.83
N ALA A 95 -10.93 -6.71 12.18
CA ALA A 95 -10.84 -8.06 11.65
C ALA A 95 -12.06 -8.92 12.02
N GLN A 96 -12.59 -8.78 13.23
CA GLN A 96 -13.82 -9.45 13.67
C GLN A 96 -15.04 -9.08 12.83
N LYS A 97 -15.13 -7.82 12.37
CA LYS A 97 -16.22 -7.35 11.48
C LYS A 97 -16.22 -8.04 10.11
N TYR A 98 -15.08 -8.59 9.69
CA TYR A 98 -14.89 -9.23 8.39
C TYR A 98 -14.49 -10.71 8.55
N ALA A 99 -15.05 -11.40 9.55
CA ALA A 99 -14.66 -12.76 9.93
C ALA A 99 -14.72 -13.81 8.80
N THR A 100 -15.52 -13.58 7.76
CA THR A 100 -15.67 -14.48 6.60
C THR A 100 -14.79 -14.10 5.41
N ASP A 101 -14.19 -12.90 5.42
CA ASP A 101 -13.37 -12.40 4.32
C ASP A 101 -11.89 -12.77 4.51
N SER A 102 -11.15 -12.79 3.40
CA SER A 102 -9.69 -12.85 3.46
C SER A 102 -9.11 -11.51 3.93
N ILE A 103 -8.27 -11.53 4.98
CA ILE A 103 -7.72 -10.33 5.62
C ILE A 103 -6.20 -10.33 5.54
N GLY A 104 -5.63 -9.27 4.97
CA GLY A 104 -4.20 -8.97 5.04
C GLY A 104 -3.92 -7.87 6.06
N ILE A 105 -3.22 -8.18 7.14
CA ILE A 105 -2.72 -7.20 8.10
C ILE A 105 -1.29 -6.85 7.72
N LEU A 106 -1.13 -5.63 7.18
CA LEU A 106 0.11 -5.17 6.58
C LEU A 106 0.82 -4.17 7.49
N TYR A 107 2.14 -4.31 7.60
CA TYR A 107 2.97 -3.42 8.42
C TYR A 107 4.35 -3.20 7.77
N ARG A 108 5.08 -2.17 8.21
CA ARG A 108 6.40 -1.85 7.63
C ARG A 108 7.47 -2.82 8.11
N ASN A 109 7.53 -3.06 9.43
CA ASN A 109 8.64 -3.73 10.09
C ASN A 109 8.20 -4.99 10.87
N ASN A 110 9.07 -5.99 10.97
CA ASN A 110 8.76 -7.28 11.58
C ASN A 110 8.34 -7.17 13.06
N TRP A 111 8.88 -6.21 13.81
CA TRP A 111 8.51 -6.03 15.22
C TRP A 111 7.03 -5.67 15.38
N GLN A 112 6.45 -4.88 14.46
CA GLN A 112 5.02 -4.57 14.47
C GLN A 112 4.20 -5.84 14.24
N GLY A 113 4.63 -6.69 13.31
CA GLY A 113 4.01 -7.98 13.04
C GLY A 113 4.02 -8.90 14.24
N ASN A 114 5.15 -9.01 14.92
CA ASN A 114 5.28 -9.82 16.14
C ASN A 114 4.37 -9.28 17.25
N PHE A 115 4.31 -7.95 17.41
CA PHE A 115 3.44 -7.31 18.39
C PHE A 115 1.96 -7.55 18.08
N LEU A 116 1.52 -7.30 16.85
CA LEU A 116 0.14 -7.52 16.41
C LEU A 116 -0.29 -8.99 16.57
N GLN A 117 0.56 -9.94 16.15
CA GLN A 117 0.30 -11.37 16.33
C GLN A 117 0.22 -11.76 17.81
N SER A 118 1.05 -11.18 18.67
CA SER A 118 1.02 -11.47 20.12
C SER A 118 -0.29 -11.02 20.78
N LYS A 119 -0.94 -9.97 20.23
CA LYS A 119 -2.20 -9.42 20.74
C LYS A 119 -3.43 -10.10 20.14
N MET A 120 -3.39 -10.37 18.84
CA MET A 120 -4.55 -10.84 18.08
C MET A 120 -4.62 -12.37 17.96
N GLY A 121 -3.50 -13.07 18.21
CA GLY A 121 -3.35 -14.49 17.93
C GLY A 121 -3.40 -14.81 16.43
N ASN A 122 -3.32 -16.10 16.12
CA ASN A 122 -3.45 -16.60 14.75
C ASN A 122 -4.89 -16.99 14.46
N LYS A 123 -5.43 -16.48 13.35
CA LYS A 123 -6.77 -16.81 12.85
C LYS A 123 -6.66 -17.21 11.37
N PRO A 124 -7.39 -18.24 10.90
CA PRO A 124 -7.16 -18.84 9.58
C PRO A 124 -7.42 -17.88 8.40
N ASN A 125 -8.29 -16.89 8.58
CA ASN A 125 -8.61 -15.89 7.55
C ASN A 125 -7.73 -14.64 7.61
N ILE A 126 -6.80 -14.56 8.58
CA ILE A 126 -5.90 -13.41 8.77
C ILE A 126 -4.47 -13.81 8.41
N GLN A 127 -3.83 -13.03 7.54
CA GLN A 127 -2.41 -13.15 7.26
C GLN A 127 -1.67 -11.88 7.68
N PHE A 128 -0.66 -12.04 8.54
CA PHE A 128 0.24 -10.99 8.98
C PHE A 128 1.47 -10.97 8.07
N MET A 129 1.81 -9.81 7.50
CA MET A 129 3.00 -9.71 6.68
C MET A 129 3.52 -8.27 6.56
N THR A 130 4.80 -8.17 6.24
CA THR A 130 5.34 -6.88 5.82
C THR A 130 4.73 -6.45 4.49
N ILE A 131 4.67 -5.15 4.23
CA ILE A 131 4.21 -4.63 2.94
C ILE A 131 5.04 -5.21 1.78
N HIS A 132 6.34 -5.41 1.99
CA HIS A 132 7.23 -6.07 1.02
C HIS A 132 6.81 -7.52 0.76
N GLY A 133 6.46 -8.28 1.80
CA GLY A 133 5.99 -9.66 1.68
C GLY A 133 4.61 -9.77 1.02
N ALA A 134 3.80 -8.71 1.09
CA ALA A 134 2.48 -8.68 0.47
C ALA A 134 2.50 -8.52 -1.05
N LYS A 135 3.65 -8.19 -1.64
CA LYS A 135 3.74 -7.95 -3.08
C LYS A 135 3.36 -9.20 -3.86
N GLY A 136 2.38 -9.06 -4.75
CA GLY A 136 1.82 -10.15 -5.55
C GLY A 136 0.58 -10.80 -4.93
N LEU A 137 0.33 -10.60 -3.63
CA LEU A 137 -0.87 -11.08 -2.95
C LEU A 137 -2.04 -10.11 -3.09
N GLU A 138 -3.22 -10.54 -2.67
CA GLU A 138 -4.46 -9.76 -2.67
C GLU A 138 -5.46 -10.29 -1.65
N PHE A 139 -6.21 -9.39 -1.02
CA PHE A 139 -7.14 -9.69 0.07
C PHE A 139 -8.46 -8.95 -0.12
N ASP A 140 -9.55 -9.53 0.34
CA ASP A 140 -10.86 -8.85 0.38
C ASP A 140 -10.79 -7.59 1.24
N VAL A 141 -10.10 -7.70 2.38
CA VAL A 141 -9.86 -6.62 3.34
C VAL A 141 -8.37 -6.48 3.59
N VAL A 142 -7.88 -5.24 3.56
CA VAL A 142 -6.53 -4.90 4.05
C VAL A 142 -6.65 -3.99 5.25
N ILE A 143 -5.91 -4.31 6.30
CA ILE A 143 -5.69 -3.45 7.47
C ILE A 143 -4.21 -3.06 7.44
N LEU A 144 -3.93 -1.83 7.05
CA LEU A 144 -2.58 -1.27 7.06
C LEU A 144 -2.32 -0.62 8.41
N CYS A 145 -1.39 -1.17 9.17
CA CYS A 145 -1.02 -0.72 10.51
C CYS A 145 0.29 0.09 10.49
N GLY A 146 0.40 1.02 11.44
CA GLY A 146 1.59 1.81 11.71
C GLY A 146 1.94 2.79 10.61
N VAL A 147 0.96 3.47 10.02
CA VAL A 147 1.25 4.66 9.21
C VAL A 147 1.60 5.80 10.16
N LYS A 148 2.89 6.10 10.26
CA LYS A 148 3.43 7.08 11.21
C LYS A 148 4.68 7.71 10.62
N ASP A 149 4.85 9.01 10.79
CA ASP A 149 6.09 9.67 10.36
C ASP A 149 7.30 9.02 11.04
N ARG A 150 8.38 8.87 10.28
CA ARG A 150 9.58 8.12 10.64
C ARG A 150 9.44 6.59 10.68
N LEU A 151 8.28 6.06 10.31
CA LEU A 151 8.03 4.62 10.13
C LEU A 151 7.55 4.32 8.72
N LEU A 152 6.53 5.04 8.25
CA LEU A 152 6.02 4.99 6.88
C LEU A 152 5.45 6.39 6.54
N PRO A 153 6.27 7.30 6.00
CA PRO A 153 7.61 7.05 5.42
C PRO A 153 8.74 6.92 6.44
N ASP A 154 9.70 6.04 6.14
CA ASP A 154 11.03 6.00 6.77
C ASP A 154 11.89 7.20 6.29
N PRO A 155 12.51 7.98 7.19
CA PRO A 155 13.18 9.23 6.81
C PRO A 155 14.56 9.01 6.16
N TYR A 156 15.10 7.80 6.24
CA TYR A 156 16.38 7.43 5.63
C TYR A 156 16.20 6.81 4.24
N THR A 157 14.97 6.56 3.83
CA THR A 157 14.64 6.01 2.52
C THR A 157 14.13 7.10 1.60
N ASP A 158 14.46 6.99 0.32
CA ASP A 158 13.92 7.88 -0.72
C ASP A 158 12.39 7.91 -0.67
N ILE A 159 11.82 9.12 -0.59
CA ILE A 159 10.38 9.30 -0.37
C ILE A 159 9.55 8.67 -1.50
N GLU A 160 10.06 8.64 -2.72
CA GLU A 160 9.38 7.98 -3.82
C GLU A 160 9.32 6.46 -3.65
N GLU A 161 10.35 5.84 -3.08
CA GLU A 161 10.36 4.40 -2.79
C GLU A 161 9.37 4.06 -1.66
N GLU A 162 9.35 4.83 -0.57
CA GLU A 162 8.37 4.66 0.51
C GLU A 162 6.94 4.89 0.00
N ARG A 163 6.75 5.78 -0.97
CA ARG A 163 5.45 5.99 -1.61
C ARG A 163 5.04 4.83 -2.51
N ARG A 164 5.98 4.19 -3.23
CA ARG A 164 5.73 2.92 -3.95
C ARG A 164 5.36 1.81 -2.96
N LEU A 165 6.00 1.78 -1.79
CA LEU A 165 5.68 0.83 -0.73
C LEU A 165 4.25 1.02 -0.22
N MET A 166 3.88 2.25 0.11
CA MET A 166 2.51 2.60 0.48
C MET A 166 1.52 2.24 -0.65
N TYR A 167 1.81 2.57 -1.92
CA TYR A 167 1.00 2.19 -3.08
C TYR A 167 0.79 0.66 -3.18
N VAL A 168 1.84 -0.14 -2.95
CA VAL A 168 1.73 -1.60 -2.92
C VAL A 168 0.74 -2.03 -1.85
N ALA A 169 0.82 -1.49 -0.63
CA ALA A 169 -0.09 -1.81 0.47
C ALA A 169 -1.56 -1.51 0.11
N LEU A 170 -1.86 -0.30 -0.39
CA LEU A 170 -3.23 0.09 -0.75
C LEU A 170 -3.82 -0.81 -1.84
N THR A 171 -3.00 -1.18 -2.83
CA THR A 171 -3.43 -1.99 -3.98
C THR A 171 -3.49 -3.50 -3.70
N ARG A 172 -3.23 -3.95 -2.46
CA ARG A 172 -3.52 -5.33 -2.04
C ARG A 172 -5.01 -5.53 -1.73
N ALA A 173 -5.73 -4.45 -1.43
CA ALA A 173 -7.15 -4.49 -1.07
C ALA A 173 -8.05 -4.64 -2.30
N LYS A 174 -8.97 -5.60 -2.25
CA LYS A 174 -10.03 -5.80 -3.24
C LYS A 174 -11.23 -4.92 -2.94
N ASN A 175 -11.78 -5.01 -1.72
CA ASN A 175 -13.09 -4.44 -1.37
C ASN A 175 -12.98 -3.36 -0.28
N CYS A 176 -12.24 -3.64 0.79
CA CYS A 176 -12.13 -2.75 1.94
C CYS A 176 -10.66 -2.49 2.32
N LEU A 177 -10.35 -1.24 2.60
CA LEU A 177 -9.03 -0.78 3.01
C LEU A 177 -9.17 0.05 4.28
N HIS A 178 -8.57 -0.43 5.36
CA HIS A 178 -8.45 0.26 6.63
C HIS A 178 -7.01 0.74 6.79
N ILE A 179 -6.81 2.03 7.05
CA ILE A 179 -5.49 2.63 7.26
C ILE A 179 -5.47 3.15 8.69
N ILE A 180 -4.68 2.51 9.54
CA ILE A 180 -4.48 2.91 10.93
C ILE A 180 -3.21 3.76 11.01
N TYR A 181 -3.33 4.94 11.58
CA TYR A 181 -2.26 5.93 11.60
C TYR A 181 -2.10 6.61 12.96
N HIS A 182 -0.87 7.03 13.23
CA HIS A 182 -0.48 7.69 14.48
C HIS A 182 -0.16 9.15 14.17
N PRO A 183 -0.83 10.13 14.81
CA PRO A 183 -0.53 11.53 14.58
C PRO A 183 0.89 11.88 15.06
N THR A 184 1.43 12.97 14.55
CA THR A 184 2.71 13.50 15.01
C THR A 184 2.60 14.07 16.42
N TYR A 185 3.73 14.38 17.05
CA TYR A 185 3.74 15.06 18.37
C TYR A 185 3.01 16.40 18.39
N SER A 186 2.85 17.06 17.24
CA SER A 186 2.06 18.29 17.09
C SER A 186 0.59 18.02 16.71
N SER A 187 0.12 16.78 16.89
CA SER A 187 -1.24 16.31 16.56
C SER A 187 -1.62 16.43 15.09
N LYS A 188 -0.65 16.59 14.19
CA LYS A 188 -0.86 16.61 12.74
C LYS A 188 -0.92 15.20 12.17
N ASN A 189 -1.55 15.05 11.00
CA ASN A 189 -1.59 13.77 10.29
C ASN A 189 -0.20 13.47 9.69
N PRO A 190 0.21 12.19 9.59
CA PRO A 190 1.42 11.81 8.89
C PRO A 190 1.39 12.21 7.43
N GLN A 191 2.56 12.43 6.82
CA GLN A 191 2.67 12.90 5.44
C GLN A 191 1.82 12.08 4.46
N PHE A 192 1.92 10.75 4.47
CA PHE A 192 1.16 9.90 3.55
C PHE A 192 -0.35 9.89 3.81
N ILE A 193 -0.80 10.22 5.02
CA ILE A 193 -2.21 10.40 5.31
C ILE A 193 -2.70 11.72 4.68
N GLU A 194 -1.96 12.81 4.84
CA GLU A 194 -2.29 14.09 4.17
C GLU A 194 -2.30 13.94 2.64
N GLU A 195 -1.33 13.21 2.07
CA GLU A 195 -1.28 12.93 0.62
C GLU A 195 -2.50 12.13 0.11
N CYS A 196 -3.13 11.32 0.97
CA CYS A 196 -4.34 10.57 0.65
C CYS A 196 -5.63 11.38 0.89
N GLU A 197 -5.68 12.14 1.99
CA GLU A 197 -6.86 12.87 2.49
C GLU A 197 -7.11 14.19 1.78
N GLN A 198 -6.09 14.85 1.21
CA GLN A 198 -6.17 16.20 0.61
C GLN A 198 -7.31 16.44 -0.41
N TYR A 199 -8.07 15.41 -0.81
CA TYR A 199 -9.17 15.49 -1.77
C TYR A 199 -10.29 14.46 -1.52
N LEU A 200 -10.57 14.10 -0.26
CA LEU A 200 -11.87 13.50 0.12
C LEU A 200 -12.92 14.61 0.23
#